data_AF-A0AA40RXZ8-F1
#
_entry.id   AF-A0AA40RXZ8-F1
#
_cell.length_a   1.000
_cell.length_b   1.000
_cell.length_c   1.000
_cell.angle_alpha   90.00
_cell.angle_beta   90.00
_cell.angle_gamma   90.00
#
_symmetry.space_group_name_H-M   'P 1'
#
loop_
_entity.id
_entity.type
_entity.pdbx_description
1 polymer ?
#
loop_
_entity_poly.entity_id
_entity_poly.type
_entity_poly.pdbx_seq_one_letter_code
_entity_poly.pdbx_strand_id
1 'polypeptide(L)' 'MKVLLYFENQKLIAKSGIGRALKLQQKALSYTDVEVTTDPKSRDYDVLHINT' A
#
# COMPACT_ATOMS: atom_id res chain seq x y z
N MET A 1 -12.42 7.70 2.25
CA MET A 1 -11.04 8.23 2.23
C MET A 1 -10.18 7.26 1.47
N LYS A 2 -9.32 7.73 0.57
CA LYS A 2 -8.48 6.90 -0.29
C LYS A 2 -7.00 7.07 0.02
N VAL A 3 -6.30 5.96 0.17
CA VAL A 3 -4.87 5.91 0.54
C VAL A 3 -4.06 5.30 -0.58
N LEU A 4 -3.01 5.99 -1.02
CA LEU A 4 -1.96 5.41 -1.84
C LEU A 4 -0.89 4.80 -0.94
N LEU A 5 -0.77 3.47 -0.96
CA LEU A 5 0.33 2.74 -0.33
C LEU A 5 1.50 2.65 -1.30
N TYR A 6 2.47 3.55 -1.16
CA TYR A 6 3.66 3.60 -2.01
C TYR A 6 4.78 2.72 -1.45
N PHE A 7 5.41 1.97 -2.37
CA PHE A 7 6.60 1.16 -2.12
C PHE A 7 7.52 1.23 -3.34
N GLU A 8 8.80 1.49 -3.11
CA GLU A 8 9.82 1.40 -4.14
C GLU A 8 10.12 -0.08 -4.48
N ASN A 9 10.36 -0.39 -5.75
CA ASN A 9 10.77 -1.74 -6.20
C ASN A 9 9.88 -2.91 -5.72
N GLN A 10 8.54 -2.75 -5.78
CA GLN A 10 7.55 -3.80 -5.43
C GLN A 10 7.88 -5.20 -5.99
N LYS A 11 8.49 -5.29 -7.17
CA LYS A 11 8.88 -6.56 -7.83
C LYS A 11 10.00 -7.32 -7.10
N LEU A 12 10.90 -6.63 -6.40
CA LEU A 12 11.98 -7.25 -5.62
C LEU A 12 11.50 -7.77 -4.25
N ILE A 13 10.39 -7.23 -3.75
CA ILE A 13 9.97 -7.33 -2.35
C ILE A 13 8.95 -8.46 -2.10
N ALA A 14 8.35 -9.03 -3.14
CA ALA A 14 7.32 -10.08 -3.01
C ALA A 14 7.79 -11.35 -2.26
N LYS A 15 9.11 -11.56 -2.11
CA LYS A 15 9.72 -12.69 -1.37
C LYS A 15 10.39 -12.30 -0.05
N SER A 16 10.34 -11.03 0.38
CA SER A 16 10.97 -10.57 1.62
C SER A 16 9.94 -10.31 2.74
N GLY A 17 10.42 -10.06 3.97
CA GLY A 17 9.56 -9.69 5.11
C GLY A 17 8.71 -8.44 4.86
N ILE A 18 9.18 -7.55 3.98
CA ILE A 18 8.50 -6.31 3.59
C ILE A 18 7.22 -6.63 2.80
N GLY A 19 7.25 -7.62 1.89
CA GLY A 19 6.06 -8.06 1.16
C GLY A 19 4.99 -8.66 2.08
N ARG A 20 5.40 -9.30 3.18
CA ARG A 20 4.47 -9.80 4.21
C ARG A 20 3.88 -8.67 5.03
N ALA A 21 4.66 -7.66 5.40
CA ALA A 21 4.18 -6.47 6.09
C ALA A 21 3.11 -5.73 5.26
N LEU A 22 3.37 -5.52 3.96
CA LEU A 22 2.41 -4.90 3.04
C LEU A 22 1.08 -5.68 2.94
N LYS A 23 1.14 -7.02 2.90
CA LYS A 23 -0.09 -7.84 2.92
C LYS A 23 -0.87 -7.69 4.23
N LEU A 24 -0.19 -7.62 5.37
CA LEU A 24 -0.84 -7.40 6.66
C LEU A 24 -1.48 -6.01 6.75
N GLN A 25 -0.81 -4.98 6.23
CA GLN A 25 -1.34 -3.62 6.16
C GLN A 25 -2.61 -3.54 5.29
N GLN A 26 -2.58 -4.12 4.08
CA GLN A 26 -3.76 -4.19 3.21
C GLN A 26 -4.91 -4.96 3.89
N LYS A 27 -4.61 -6.07 4.56
CA LYS A 27 -5.61 -6.83 5.31
C LYS A 27 -6.21 -6.00 6.46
N ALA A 28 -5.41 -5.26 7.21
CA ALA A 28 -5.91 -4.39 8.27
C ALA A 28 -6.85 -3.30 7.73
N LEU A 29 -6.48 -2.66 6.62
CA LEU A 29 -7.31 -1.64 5.95
C LEU A 29 -8.61 -2.21 5.38
N SER A 30 -8.64 -3.50 5.00
CA SER A 30 -9.87 -4.15 4.51
C SER A 30 -11.00 -4.26 5.54
N TYR A 31 -10.71 -4.03 6.83
CA TYR A 31 -11.72 -3.97 7.90
C TYR A 31 -12.27 -2.55 8.12
N THR A 32 -11.97 -1.61 7.24
CA THR A 32 -12.35 -0.20 7.33
C THR A 32 -12.94 0.28 6.01
N ASP A 33 -13.58 1.44 6.00
CA ASP A 33 -14.11 2.09 4.78
C ASP A 33 -13.03 2.85 3.99
N VAL A 34 -11.76 2.48 4.15
CA VAL A 34 -10.63 3.08 3.45
C VAL A 34 -10.42 2.40 2.11
N GLU A 35 -10.50 3.17 1.03
CA GLU A 35 -10.07 2.70 -0.28
C GLU A 35 -8.55 2.73 -0.39
N VAL A 36 -7.98 1.71 -1.02
CA VAL A 36 -6.52 1.58 -1.15
C VAL A 36 -6.13 1.42 -2.61
N THR A 37 -5.11 2.16 -3.02
CA THR A 37 -4.41 1.95 -4.28
C THR A 37 -2.92 1.72 -4.04
N THR A 38 -2.30 0.90 -4.87
CA THR A 38 -0.85 0.69 -4.91
C THR A 38 -0.24 1.17 -6.22
N ASP A 39 -1.04 1.83 -7.08
CA ASP A 39 -0.55 2.44 -8.32
C ASP A 39 0.18 3.76 -8.00
N PRO A 40 1.52 3.81 -8.15
CA PRO A 40 2.29 5.02 -7.86
C PRO A 40 1.98 6.18 -8.81
N LYS A 41 1.29 5.93 -9.92
CA LYS A 41 0.84 6.97 -10.86
C LYS A 41 -0.55 7.51 -10.53
N SER A 42 -1.27 6.89 -9.60
CA SER A 42 -2.57 7.39 -9.16
C SER A 42 -2.40 8.82 -8.63
N ARG A 43 -3.32 9.71 -9.03
CA ARG A 43 -3.46 11.05 -8.46
C ARG A 43 -4.74 11.21 -7.65
N ASP A 44 -5.52 10.14 -7.58
CA ASP A 44 -6.79 10.07 -6.89
C ASP A 44 -6.57 9.34 -5.56
N TYR A 45 -6.15 10.12 -4.55
CA TYR A 45 -5.99 9.70 -3.16
C TYR A 45 -6.01 10.93 -2.25
N ASP A 46 -6.46 10.75 -1.02
CA ASP A 46 -6.42 11.78 0.03
C ASP A 46 -5.09 11.74 0.79
N VAL A 47 -4.51 10.55 0.97
CA VAL A 47 -3.28 10.33 1.75
C VAL A 47 -2.28 9.47 0.98
N LEU A 48 -1.03 9.92 0.96
CA LEU A 48 0.12 9.12 0.51
C LEU A 48 0.85 8.54 1.72
N HIS A 49 0.96 7.21 1.76
CA HIS A 49 1.78 6.50 2.75
C HIS A 49 3.05 5.98 2.06
N ILE A 50 4.20 6.52 2.44
CA ILE A 50 5.51 6.09 1.95
C ILE A 50 6.06 5.04 2.90
N ASN A 51 6.25 3.82 2.41
CA ASN A 51 6.84 2.74 3.18
C ASN A 51 8.32 2.60 2.79
N THR A 52 9.20 3.01 3.70
CA THR A 52 10.67 2.84 3.63
C THR A 52 11.13 1.61 4.39
#